data_AF-A0ABD2MM09-F1
#
_entry.id   AF-A0ABD2MM09-F1
#
_cell.length_a   1.000
_cell.length_b   1.000
_cell.length_c   1.000
_cell.angle_alpha   90.00
_cell.angle_beta   90.00
_cell.angle_gamma   90.00
#
_symmetry.space_group_name_H-M   'P 1'
#
loop_
_entity.id
_entity.type
_entity.pdbx_description
1 polymer ?
#
loop_
_entity_poly.entity_id
_entity_poly.type
_entity_poly.pdbx_seq_one_letter_code
_entity_poly.pdbx_strand_id
1 'polypeptide(L)'
;MVRVSVPSGKERSIVFLDTYLASLPAAGGSGRHSYHRINWYTSELEEMRSHLQLSDFLYSWQGGDRLKKERNAFRIRYRKAIRQAKIKANGSHILSSRNFAYSSWKKVNDFRNNCDSFQTSELDADAFLIYFDSVPEVIAASISDELMEDPINLMEQLTEEKP
;
A
#
# COMPACT_ATOMS: atom_id res chain seq x y z
N MET A 1 1.10 -8.50 53.12
CA MET A 1 1.04 -9.24 51.84
C MET A 1 0.17 -8.42 50.88
N VAL A 2 0.78 -7.60 50.02
CA VAL A 2 0.07 -6.62 49.18
C VAL A 2 -0.34 -7.31 47.87
N ARG A 3 -1.64 -7.48 47.64
CA ARG A 3 -2.18 -7.97 46.37
C ARG A 3 -2.34 -6.79 45.42
N VAL A 4 -1.51 -6.74 44.38
CA VAL A 4 -1.68 -5.80 43.27
C VAL A 4 -2.72 -6.39 42.32
N SER A 5 -3.88 -5.75 42.26
CA SER A 5 -4.95 -6.08 41.30
C SER A 5 -4.60 -5.44 39.96
N VAL A 6 -4.33 -6.27 38.95
CA VAL A 6 -4.07 -5.81 37.58
C VAL A 6 -5.42 -5.58 36.89
N PRO A 7 -5.70 -4.39 36.35
CA PRO A 7 -6.96 -4.15 35.66
C PRO A 7 -6.98 -4.88 34.30
N SER A 8 -8.01 -5.70 34.12
CA SER A 8 -8.44 -6.30 32.86
C SER A 8 -8.71 -5.21 31.82
N GLY A 9 -7.69 -4.91 31.01
CA GLY A 9 -7.72 -3.96 29.92
C GLY A 9 -7.81 -4.66 28.57
N LYS A 10 -9.03 -4.77 28.05
CA LYS A 10 -9.45 -5.16 26.70
C LYS A 10 -8.32 -5.28 25.65
N GLU A 11 -8.15 -6.50 25.17
CA GLU A 11 -7.37 -6.93 24.02
C GLU A 11 -7.51 -5.97 22.83
N ARG A 12 -6.47 -5.16 22.59
CA ARG A 12 -6.32 -4.37 21.35
C ARG A 12 -5.03 -4.71 20.59
N SER A 13 -4.40 -5.85 20.89
CA SER A 13 -3.19 -6.33 20.19
C SER A 13 -3.49 -7.27 19.02
N ILE A 14 -4.72 -7.74 18.85
CA ILE A 14 -5.06 -8.87 17.97
C ILE A 14 -4.99 -8.52 16.47
N VAL A 15 -5.32 -7.29 16.08
CA VAL A 15 -5.43 -6.94 14.63
C VAL A 15 -4.08 -6.99 13.89
N PHE A 16 -2.95 -6.76 14.57
CA PHE A 16 -1.64 -6.76 13.92
C PHE A 16 -1.08 -8.18 13.69
N LEU A 17 -1.30 -9.06 14.66
CA LEU A 17 -0.87 -10.45 14.59
C LEU A 17 -1.65 -11.20 13.50
N ASP A 18 -2.93 -10.88 13.32
CA ASP A 18 -3.79 -11.49 12.28
C ASP A 18 -3.36 -11.12 10.85
N THR A 19 -3.07 -9.84 10.57
CA THR A 19 -2.51 -9.45 9.26
C THR A 19 -1.13 -10.06 8.97
N TYR A 20 -0.38 -10.39 10.02
CA TYR A 20 0.92 -11.04 9.93
C TYR A 20 0.79 -12.55 9.65
N LEU A 21 -0.06 -13.28 10.39
CA LEU A 21 -0.31 -14.70 10.16
C LEU A 21 -0.94 -14.97 8.79
N ALA A 22 -1.83 -14.09 8.32
CA ALA A 22 -2.43 -14.15 6.99
C ALA A 22 -1.42 -13.90 5.84
N SER A 23 -0.21 -13.41 6.15
CA SER A 23 0.83 -13.12 5.15
C SER A 23 1.89 -14.22 5.02
N LEU A 24 1.89 -15.19 5.93
CA LEU A 24 2.78 -16.36 5.85
C LEU A 24 2.21 -17.35 4.83
N PRO A 25 3.04 -17.96 3.96
CA PRO A 25 2.59 -19.11 3.19
C PRO A 25 2.22 -20.21 4.20
N ALA A 26 0.94 -20.59 4.23
CA ALA A 26 0.46 -21.63 5.13
C ALA A 26 1.29 -22.90 4.90
N ALA A 27 2.14 -23.25 5.86
CA ALA A 27 2.82 -24.54 5.88
C ALA A 27 1.82 -25.59 6.36
N GLY A 28 0.88 -25.95 5.48
CA GLY A 28 -0.14 -26.96 5.73
C GLY A 28 -0.19 -27.97 4.59
N GLY A 29 0.42 -29.14 4.82
CA GLY A 29 -0.02 -30.46 4.35
C GLY A 29 -0.36 -30.70 2.87
N SER A 30 0.43 -31.61 2.27
CA SER A 30 0.04 -32.57 1.21
C SER A 30 -0.56 -32.02 -0.08
N GLY A 31 0.32 -31.60 -0.97
CA GLY A 31 0.03 -31.48 -2.40
C GLY A 31 1.28 -30.96 -3.07
N ARG A 32 1.84 -31.71 -4.03
CA ARG A 32 2.96 -31.27 -4.88
C ARG A 32 2.48 -30.16 -5.82
N HIS A 33 2.14 -29.00 -5.27
CA HIS A 33 2.19 -27.75 -5.99
C HIS A 33 3.37 -27.00 -5.42
N SER A 34 4.43 -26.94 -6.24
CA SER A 34 5.49 -25.95 -6.10
C SER A 34 4.82 -24.57 -6.15
N TYR A 35 4.36 -24.08 -5.00
CA TYR A 35 4.17 -22.67 -4.80
C TYR A 35 5.55 -22.08 -5.01
N HIS A 36 5.80 -21.54 -6.20
CA HIS A 36 6.90 -20.62 -6.41
C HIS A 36 6.85 -19.64 -5.25
N ARG A 37 7.82 -19.77 -4.34
CA ARG A 37 7.94 -18.95 -3.15
C ARG A 37 8.23 -17.55 -3.66
N ILE A 38 7.18 -16.77 -3.91
CA ILE A 38 7.28 -15.35 -4.20
C ILE A 38 7.83 -14.75 -2.90
N ASN A 39 9.17 -14.64 -2.83
CA ASN A 39 9.84 -14.11 -1.67
C ASN A 39 9.72 -12.58 -1.71
N TRP A 40 8.67 -12.08 -1.09
CA TRP A 40 8.38 -10.64 -0.99
C TRP A 40 8.99 -10.01 0.27
N TYR A 41 9.56 -10.82 1.18
CA TYR A 41 10.12 -10.35 2.43
C TYR A 41 11.61 -9.98 2.24
N THR A 42 11.94 -8.72 2.46
CA THR A 42 13.28 -8.15 2.27
C THR A 42 13.95 -7.85 3.61
N SER A 43 15.29 -7.74 3.63
CA SER A 43 16.06 -7.32 4.82
C SER A 43 15.55 -5.98 5.39
N GLU A 44 15.23 -5.04 4.50
CA GLU A 44 14.65 -3.74 4.90
C GLU A 44 13.33 -3.91 5.67
N LEU A 45 12.44 -4.80 5.22
CA LEU A 45 11.19 -5.08 5.93
C LEU A 45 11.42 -5.73 7.30
N GLU A 46 12.48 -6.52 7.44
CA GLU A 46 12.89 -7.12 8.71
C GLU A 46 13.43 -6.09 9.70
N GLU A 47 14.22 -5.14 9.23
CA GLU A 47 14.68 -4.00 10.04
C GLU A 47 13.50 -3.12 10.48
N MET A 48 12.60 -2.80 9.55
CA MET A 48 11.38 -2.05 9.87
C MET A 48 10.54 -2.80 10.91
N ARG A 49 10.42 -4.13 10.81
CA ARG A 49 9.71 -4.94 11.80
C ARG A 49 10.36 -4.85 13.17
N SER A 50 11.69 -4.99 13.23
CA SER A 50 12.46 -4.92 14.47
C SER A 50 12.29 -3.56 15.15
N HIS A 51 12.34 -2.47 14.36
CA HIS A 51 12.06 -1.14 14.86
C HIS A 51 10.64 -1.02 15.42
N LEU A 52 9.65 -1.58 14.73
CA LEU A 52 8.26 -1.52 15.15
C LEU A 52 8.02 -2.28 16.46
N GLN A 53 8.66 -3.43 16.65
CA GLN A 53 8.65 -4.19 17.90
C GLN A 53 9.25 -3.38 19.05
N LEU A 54 10.39 -2.71 18.81
CA LEU A 54 11.00 -1.83 19.80
C LEU A 54 10.06 -0.66 20.15
N SER A 55 9.44 -0.02 19.16
CA SER A 55 8.50 1.08 19.39
C SER A 55 7.24 0.65 20.13
N ASP A 56 6.72 -0.56 19.85
CA ASP A 56 5.60 -1.14 20.58
C ASP A 56 5.99 -1.43 22.04
N PHE A 57 7.20 -1.96 22.28
CA PHE A 57 7.74 -2.20 23.61
C PHE A 57 7.89 -0.89 24.41
N LEU A 58 8.56 0.11 23.84
CA LEU A 58 8.75 1.41 24.49
C LEU A 58 7.41 2.07 24.85
N TYR A 59 6.42 1.98 23.96
CA TYR A 59 5.08 2.50 24.23
C TYR A 59 4.38 1.73 25.35
N SER A 60 4.54 0.41 25.41
CA SER A 60 3.98 -0.39 26.49
C SER A 60 4.60 -0.08 27.85
N TRP A 61 5.87 0.33 27.88
CA TRP A 61 6.61 0.60 29.11
C TRP A 61 6.40 2.02 29.63
N GLN A 62 6.58 3.03 28.79
CA GLN A 62 6.57 4.45 29.21
C GLN A 62 5.25 5.16 28.85
N GLY A 63 4.52 4.66 27.84
CA GLY A 63 3.36 5.36 27.29
C GLY A 63 3.74 6.70 26.64
N GLY A 64 2.76 7.61 26.57
CA GLY A 64 2.95 8.97 26.08
C GLY A 64 2.45 9.22 24.65
N ASP A 65 1.88 10.41 24.43
CA ASP A 65 1.24 10.76 23.16
C ASP A 65 2.22 10.95 22.01
N ARG A 66 3.43 11.44 22.29
CA ARG A 66 4.48 11.57 21.28
C ARG A 66 4.88 10.21 20.72
N LEU A 67 5.16 9.26 21.60
CA LEU A 67 5.57 7.90 21.25
C LEU A 67 4.44 7.15 20.53
N LYS A 68 3.18 7.37 20.95
CA LYS A 68 1.99 6.87 20.24
C LYS A 68 1.92 7.37 18.80
N LYS A 69 2.13 8.67 18.58
CA LYS A 69 2.10 9.28 17.24
C LYS A 69 3.22 8.72 16.35
N GLU A 70 4.45 8.69 16.87
CA GLU A 70 5.62 8.17 16.13
C GLU A 70 5.44 6.70 15.75
N ARG A 71 5.04 5.84 16.70
CA ARG A 71 4.74 4.43 16.47
C ARG A 71 3.64 4.24 15.42
N ASN A 72 2.54 4.99 15.51
CA ASN A 72 1.45 4.89 14.55
C ASN A 72 1.88 5.34 13.14
N ALA A 73 2.66 6.42 13.03
CA ALA A 73 3.23 6.85 11.77
C ALA A 73 4.14 5.78 11.16
N PHE A 74 4.99 5.16 11.99
CA PHE A 74 5.87 4.08 11.55
C PHE A 74 5.10 2.83 11.11
N ARG A 75 4.01 2.47 11.81
CA ARG A 75 3.11 1.38 11.38
C ARG A 75 2.50 1.62 10.00
N ILE A 76 2.10 2.85 9.70
CA ILE A 76 1.58 3.21 8.37
C ILE A 76 2.67 3.02 7.31
N ARG A 77 3.89 3.49 7.57
CA ARG A 77 5.04 3.32 6.67
C ARG A 77 5.35 1.84 6.42
N TYR A 78 5.43 1.03 7.48
CA TYR A 78 5.65 -0.41 7.37
C TYR A 78 4.59 -1.12 6.53
N ARG A 79 3.30 -0.81 6.76
CA ARG A 79 2.20 -1.36 5.96
C ARG A 79 2.27 -0.96 4.48
N LYS A 80 2.75 0.26 4.19
CA LYS A 80 2.98 0.73 2.82
C LYS A 80 4.13 -0.05 2.17
N ALA A 81 5.24 -0.21 2.89
CA ALA A 81 6.40 -0.96 2.42
C ALA A 81 6.06 -2.43 2.12
N ILE A 82 5.31 -3.11 3.00
CA ILE A 82 4.82 -4.48 2.74
C ILE A 82 4.00 -4.55 1.46
N ARG A 83 3.05 -3.61 1.27
CA ARG A 83 2.20 -3.58 0.08
C ARG A 83 3.04 -3.41 -1.18
N GLN A 84 4.00 -2.49 -1.17
CA GLN A 84 4.91 -2.26 -2.30
C GLN A 84 5.77 -3.50 -2.60
N ALA A 85 6.32 -4.15 -1.58
CA ALA A 85 7.12 -5.35 -1.75
C ALA A 85 6.30 -6.52 -2.33
N LYS A 86 5.06 -6.70 -1.88
CA LYS A 86 4.13 -7.69 -2.45
C LYS A 86 3.80 -7.40 -3.91
N ILE A 87 3.51 -6.15 -4.26
CA ILE A 87 3.26 -5.73 -5.65
C ILE A 87 4.48 -6.02 -6.52
N LYS A 88 5.67 -5.61 -6.06
CA LYS A 88 6.93 -5.85 -6.78
C LYS A 88 7.18 -7.33 -7.01
N ALA A 89 7.03 -8.15 -5.98
CA ALA A 89 7.27 -9.59 -6.07
C ALA A 89 6.25 -10.29 -6.99
N ASN A 90 4.97 -9.89 -6.94
CA ASN A 90 3.95 -10.37 -7.87
C ASN A 90 4.26 -9.93 -9.31
N GLY A 91 4.67 -8.68 -9.52
CA GLY A 91 5.10 -8.15 -10.82
C GLY A 91 6.27 -8.94 -11.39
N SER A 92 7.33 -9.15 -10.60
CA SER A 92 8.48 -9.99 -10.99
C SER A 92 8.07 -11.42 -11.34
N HIS A 93 7.14 -12.02 -10.58
CA HIS A 93 6.63 -13.36 -10.87
C HIS A 93 5.82 -13.43 -12.17
N ILE A 94 4.97 -12.43 -12.44
CA ILE A 94 4.20 -12.37 -13.69
C ILE A 94 5.17 -12.23 -14.86
N LEU A 95 6.15 -11.32 -14.74
CA LEU A 95 7.15 -11.04 -15.77
C LEU A 95 8.09 -12.22 -16.05
N SER A 96 8.38 -13.06 -15.05
CA SER A 96 9.19 -14.26 -15.25
C SER A 96 8.39 -15.48 -15.71
N SER A 97 7.06 -15.40 -15.74
CA SER A 97 6.20 -16.52 -16.09
C SER A 97 6.12 -16.74 -17.61
N ARG A 98 6.05 -17.99 -18.02
CA ARG A 98 5.88 -18.36 -19.45
C ARG A 98 4.53 -17.91 -20.03
N ASN A 99 3.50 -17.77 -19.18
CA ASN A 99 2.16 -17.35 -19.58
C ASN A 99 1.70 -16.17 -18.71
N PHE A 100 1.94 -14.95 -19.21
CA PHE A 100 1.63 -13.70 -18.51
C PHE A 100 0.14 -13.55 -18.19
N ALA A 101 -0.72 -13.86 -19.17
CA ALA A 101 -2.17 -13.71 -19.04
C ALA A 101 -2.73 -14.60 -17.94
N TYR A 102 -2.36 -15.89 -17.95
CA TYR A 102 -2.78 -16.84 -16.93
C TYR A 102 -2.24 -16.46 -15.54
N SER A 103 -0.96 -16.10 -15.43
CA SER A 103 -0.35 -15.70 -14.16
C SER A 103 -0.99 -14.46 -13.56
N SER A 104 -1.32 -13.47 -14.40
CA SER A 104 -1.99 -12.24 -13.98
C SER A 104 -3.43 -12.54 -13.53
N TRP A 105 -4.19 -13.28 -14.34
CA TRP A 105 -5.54 -13.67 -14.02
C TRP A 105 -5.61 -14.48 -12.72
N LYS A 106 -4.69 -15.43 -12.55
CA LYS A 106 -4.58 -16.21 -11.32
C LYS A 106 -4.39 -15.32 -10.09
N LYS A 107 -3.53 -14.31 -10.15
CA LYS A 107 -3.33 -13.38 -9.01
C LYS A 107 -4.57 -12.56 -8.68
N VAL A 108 -5.31 -12.11 -9.69
CA VAL A 108 -6.58 -11.40 -9.49
C VAL A 108 -7.62 -12.34 -8.88
N ASN A 109 -7.71 -13.57 -9.38
CA ASN A 109 -8.69 -14.55 -8.92
C ASN A 109 -8.38 -15.03 -7.49
N ASP A 110 -7.11 -15.30 -7.19
CA ASP A 110 -6.64 -15.64 -5.84
C ASP A 110 -6.98 -14.53 -4.84
N PHE A 111 -6.87 -13.25 -5.24
CA PHE A 111 -7.26 -12.13 -4.38
C PHE A 111 -8.78 -12.07 -4.16
N ARG A 112 -9.57 -12.24 -5.22
CA ARG A 112 -11.05 -12.24 -5.13
C ARG A 112 -11.58 -13.33 -4.20
N ASN A 113 -11.02 -14.53 -4.28
CA ASN A 113 -11.47 -15.67 -3.47
C ASN A 113 -11.08 -15.57 -1.99
N ASN A 114 -10.16 -14.66 -1.63
CA ASN A 114 -9.68 -14.47 -0.25
C ASN A 114 -10.23 -13.19 0.40
N CYS A 115 -11.08 -12.43 -0.30
CA CYS A 115 -11.71 -11.22 0.24
C CYS A 115 -13.19 -11.50 0.50
N ASP A 116 -13.51 -11.92 1.73
CA ASP A 116 -14.91 -12.14 2.20
C ASP A 116 -15.76 -10.85 2.21
N SER A 117 -15.16 -9.69 1.92
CA SER A 117 -15.88 -8.42 1.80
C SER A 117 -15.28 -7.57 0.68
N PHE A 118 -15.73 -7.82 -0.54
CA PHE A 118 -15.81 -6.70 -1.49
C PHE A 118 -16.85 -5.74 -0.92
N GLN A 119 -16.41 -4.70 -0.22
CA GLN A 119 -17.18 -3.47 -0.20
C GLN A 119 -17.20 -2.99 -1.65
N THR A 120 -18.25 -3.36 -2.37
CA THR A 120 -18.64 -2.62 -3.55
C THR A 120 -18.90 -1.21 -3.07
N SER A 121 -18.01 -0.26 -3.41
CA SER A 121 -18.43 1.13 -3.43
C SER A 121 -19.55 1.15 -4.47
N GLU A 122 -20.79 1.30 -4.00
CA GLU A 122 -21.94 1.60 -4.85
C GLU A 122 -21.63 2.94 -5.51
N LEU A 123 -20.94 2.89 -6.65
CA LEU A 123 -20.82 4.03 -7.53
C LEU A 123 -22.18 4.11 -8.20
N ASP A 124 -22.99 5.05 -7.72
CA ASP A 124 -24.28 5.33 -8.30
C ASP A 124 -24.10 5.72 -9.78
N ALA A 125 -25.02 5.27 -10.63
CA ALA A 125 -24.95 5.54 -12.08
C ALA A 125 -24.97 7.05 -12.34
N ASP A 126 -25.77 7.78 -11.55
CA ASP A 126 -25.86 9.23 -11.63
C ASP A 126 -24.54 9.90 -11.21
N ALA A 127 -23.87 9.39 -10.17
CA ALA A 127 -22.55 9.87 -9.75
C ALA A 127 -21.47 9.62 -10.83
N PHE A 128 -21.55 8.50 -11.55
CA PHE A 128 -20.66 8.21 -12.67
C PHE A 128 -20.92 9.15 -13.86
N LEU A 129 -22.19 9.38 -14.21
CA LEU A 129 -22.57 10.28 -15.29
C LEU A 129 -22.13 11.72 -15.01
N ILE A 130 -22.35 12.21 -13.79
CA ILE A 130 -21.89 13.54 -13.35
C ILE A 130 -20.36 13.66 -13.48
N TYR A 131 -19.61 12.64 -13.05
CA TYR A 131 -18.16 12.64 -13.23
C TYR A 131 -17.79 12.66 -14.71
N PHE A 132 -18.42 11.82 -15.53
CA PHE A 132 -18.12 11.72 -16.96
C PHE A 132 -18.41 13.02 -17.71
N ASP A 133 -19.51 13.70 -17.40
CA ASP A 133 -19.88 15.00 -17.97
C ASP A 133 -18.90 16.11 -17.56
N SER A 134 -18.24 15.99 -16.40
CA SER A 134 -17.24 16.96 -15.93
C SER A 134 -15.84 16.78 -16.56
N VAL A 135 -15.55 15.63 -17.19
CA VAL A 135 -14.23 15.33 -17.76
C VAL A 135 -13.79 16.34 -18.85
N PRO A 136 -14.65 16.73 -19.81
CA PRO A 136 -14.28 17.70 -20.84
C PRO A 136 -13.88 19.07 -20.27
N GLU A 137 -14.55 19.53 -19.21
CA GLU A 137 -14.25 20.81 -18.55
C GLU A 137 -12.90 20.78 -17.85
N VAL A 138 -12.60 19.67 -17.16
CA VAL A 138 -11.29 19.46 -16.52
C VAL A 138 -10.16 19.43 -17.56
N ILE A 139 -10.39 18.76 -18.70
CA ILE A 139 -9.42 18.72 -19.80
C ILE A 139 -9.23 20.11 -20.40
N ALA A 140 -10.32 20.84 -20.68
CA ALA A 140 -10.25 22.18 -21.25
C ALA A 140 -9.52 23.17 -20.32
N ALA A 141 -9.76 23.08 -19.01
CA ALA A 141 -9.03 23.87 -18.01
C ALA A 141 -7.53 23.54 -18.01
N SER A 142 -7.17 22.25 -18.08
CA SER A 142 -5.76 21.83 -18.10
C SER A 142 -5.01 22.27 -19.37
N ILE A 143 -5.68 22.29 -20.53
CA ILE A 143 -5.10 22.78 -21.79
C ILE A 143 -4.93 24.30 -21.76
N SER A 144 -5.87 25.01 -21.12
CA SER A 144 -5.82 26.48 -21.02
C SER A 144 -4.70 26.96 -20.11
N ASP A 145 -4.39 26.22 -19.04
CA ASP A 145 -3.24 26.51 -18.16
C ASP A 145 -1.89 26.29 -18.87
N GLU A 146 -1.77 25.33 -19.80
CA GLU A 146 -0.56 25.13 -20.61
C GLU A 146 -0.34 26.21 -21.69
N LEU A 147 -1.38 26.92 -22.11
CA LEU A 147 -1.33 27.95 -23.16
C LEU A 147 -1.14 29.38 -22.63
N MET A 148 -0.99 29.55 -21.30
CA MET A 148 -0.72 30.85 -20.65
C MET A 148 0.77 31.21 -20.55
N GLU A 149 1.68 30.40 -21.10
CA GLU A 149 3.03 30.86 -21.42
C GLU A 149 3.01 31.59 -22.77
N ASP A 150 2.99 32.93 -22.71
CA ASP A 150 2.95 33.82 -23.88
C ASP A 150 3.99 33.41 -24.95
N PRO A 151 3.58 33.03 -26.17
CA PRO A 151 4.50 32.60 -27.25
C PRO A 151 5.40 33.73 -27.77
N ILE A 152 5.18 34.96 -27.32
CA ILE A 152 5.96 36.14 -27.71
C ILE A 152 7.34 36.15 -27.03
N ASN A 153 7.49 35.54 -25.85
CA ASN A 153 8.75 35.56 -25.09
C ASN A 153 9.81 34.58 -25.65
N LEU A 154 9.41 33.67 -26.54
CA LEU A 154 10.28 32.66 -27.14
C LEU A 154 11.04 33.17 -28.39
N MET A 155 10.51 34.19 -29.06
CA MET A 155 11.17 34.81 -30.23
C MET A 155 12.24 35.83 -29.82
N GLU A 156 12.10 36.48 -28.66
CA GLU A 156 13.04 37.50 -28.18
C GLU A 156 14.36 36.86 -27.68
N GLN A 157 14.31 35.62 -27.17
CA GLN A 157 15.49 34.85 -26.76
C GLN A 157 16.32 34.31 -27.93
N LEU A 158 15.77 34.22 -29.14
CA LEU A 158 16.50 33.76 -30.33
C LEU A 158 17.24 34.90 -31.07
N THR A 159 16.99 36.16 -30.70
CA THR A 159 17.59 37.32 -31.36
C THR A 159 18.82 37.90 -30.66
N GLU A 160 19.17 37.46 -29.45
CA GLU A 160 20.30 38.05 -28.69
C GLU A 160 21.61 37.25 -28.68
N GLU A 161 21.68 36.04 -29.25
CA GLU A 161 22.97 35.36 -29.45
C GLU A 161 23.62 35.75 -30.79
N LYS A 162 24.26 36.92 -30.82
CA LYS A 162 25.34 37.19 -31.78
C LYS A 162 26.39 38.16 -31.24
N PRO A 163 27.61 37.67 -31.00
CA PRO A 163 28.83 38.36 -31.42
C PRO A 163 29.38 37.76 -32.72
#